data_AF-A0A941UIA1-F1
#
_entry.id   AF-A0A941UIA1-F1
#
_cell.length_a   1.000
_cell.length_b   1.000
_cell.length_c   1.000
_cell.angle_alpha   90.00
_cell.angle_beta   90.00
_cell.angle_gamma   90.00
#
_symmetry.space_group_name_H-M   'P 1'
#
loop_
_entity.id
_entity.type
_entity.pdbx_description
1 polymer ?
#
loop_
_entity_poly.entity_id
_entity_poly.type
_entity_poly.pdbx_seq_one_letter_code
_entity_poly.pdbx_strand_id
1 'polypeptide(L)' 'MVSVKVGMQEKNAALQLIEDINLVEAAFKTSFPQARWIFVEPDVHD' A
#
# COMPACT_ATOMS: atom_id res chain seq x y z
N MET A 1 -11.35 -10.78 0.03
CA MET A 1 -11.04 -9.34 0.15
C MET A 1 -10.07 -9.20 1.30
N VAL A 2 -8.92 -8.57 1.10
CA VAL A 2 -7.89 -8.40 2.13
C VAL A 2 -7.74 -6.90 2.41
N SER A 3 -7.66 -6.52 3.68
CA SER A 3 -7.36 -5.16 4.11
C SER A 3 -6.04 -5.17 4.88
N VAL A 4 -5.16 -4.23 4.59
CA VAL A 4 -3.87 -4.08 5.28
C VAL A 4 -3.65 -2.62 5.64
N LYS A 5 -3.09 -2.42 6.83
CA LYS A 5 -2.62 -1.13 7.32
C LYS A 5 -1.10 -1.13 7.29
N VAL A 6 -0.50 -0.14 6.63
CA VAL A 6 0.93 -0.12 6.32
C VAL A 6 1.56 1.18 6.80
N GLY A 7 2.61 1.08 7.61
CA GLY A 7 3.38 2.27 8.03
C GLY A 7 4.08 2.89 6.84
N MET A 8 3.77 4.15 6.55
CA MET A 8 4.32 4.91 5.42
C MET A 8 4.82 6.27 5.90
N GLN A 9 5.95 6.72 5.35
CA GLN A 9 6.48 8.05 5.67
C GLN A 9 5.92 9.07 4.69
N GLU A 10 5.23 10.09 5.20
CA GLU A 10 4.87 11.26 4.41
C GLU A 10 6.11 12.15 4.24
N LYS A 11 7.02 11.75 3.34
CA LYS A 11 8.13 12.61 2.92
C LYS A 11 7.67 13.52 1.79
N ASN A 12 7.21 14.71 2.16
CA ASN A 12 7.05 15.91 1.30
C ASN A 12 6.17 15.81 0.05
N ALA A 13 5.46 14.71 -0.23
CA ALA A 13 4.47 14.70 -1.30
C ALA A 13 3.49 13.53 -1.19
N ALA A 14 2.20 13.82 -1.31
CA ALA A 14 1.16 12.82 -1.56
C ALA A 14 1.50 11.88 -2.74
N LEU A 15 2.33 12.34 -3.69
CA LEU A 15 2.84 11.52 -4.79
C LEU A 15 3.70 10.35 -4.30
N GLN A 16 4.58 10.56 -3.32
CA GLN A 16 5.42 9.49 -2.78
C GLN A 16 4.56 8.44 -2.06
N LEU A 17 3.54 8.89 -1.33
CA LEU A 17 2.59 7.99 -0.66
C LEU A 17 1.82 7.12 -1.67
N ILE A 18 1.42 7.69 -2.80
CA ILE A 18 0.79 6.95 -3.90
C ILE A 18 1.74 5.91 -4.49
N GLU A 19 3.01 6.27 -4.72
CA GLU A 19 4.02 5.34 -5.22
C GLU A 19 4.25 4.17 -4.26
N ASP A 20 4.33 4.44 -2.95
CA ASP A 20 4.52 3.41 -1.93
C ASP A 20 3.31 2.45 -1.86
N ILE A 21 2.08 2.98 -1.96
CA ILE A 21 0.85 2.16 -2.04
C ILE A 21 0.89 1.27 -3.28
N ASN A 22 1.23 1.82 -4.45
CA ASN A 22 1.29 1.07 -5.70
C ASN A 22 2.34 -0.07 -5.63
N LEU A 23 3.48 0.18 -5.00
CA LEU A 23 4.54 -0.82 -4.82
C LEU A 23 4.05 -1.99 -3.95
N VAL A 24 3.38 -1.69 -2.83
CA VAL A 24 2.81 -2.72 -1.94
C VAL A 24 1.72 -3.52 -2.66
N GLU A 25 0.84 -2.86 -3.41
CA GLU A 25 -0.20 -3.54 -4.18
C GLU A 25 0.38 -4.51 -5.21
N ALA A 26 1.40 -4.08 -5.97
CA ALA A 26 2.06 -4.91 -6.95
C ALA A 26 2.71 -6.14 -6.30
N ALA A 27 3.49 -5.94 -5.23
CA ALA A 27 4.15 -7.01 -4.51
C ALA A 27 3.15 -8.01 -3.91
N PHE A 28 2.02 -7.53 -3.38
CA PHE A 28 0.96 -8.35 -2.86
C PHE A 28 0.31 -9.21 -3.95
N LYS A 29 -0.04 -8.63 -5.10
CA LYS A 29 -0.66 -9.38 -6.22
C LYS A 29 0.28 -10.46 -6.77
N THR A 30 1.58 -10.19 -6.82
CA THR A 30 2.58 -11.20 -7.21
C THR A 30 2.66 -12.34 -6.20
N SER A 31 2.63 -12.02 -4.90
CA SER A 31 2.77 -13.02 -3.83
C SER A 31 1.49 -13.82 -3.55
N PHE A 32 0.32 -13.22 -3.81
CA PHE A 32 -0.99 -13.79 -3.51
C PHE A 32 -1.95 -13.68 -4.71
N PRO A 33 -1.66 -14.36 -5.84
CA PRO A 33 -2.45 -14.26 -7.06
C PRO A 33 -3.91 -14.69 -6.90
N GLN A 34 -4.25 -15.47 -5.88
CA GLN A 34 -5.62 -15.85 -5.53
C GLN A 34 -6.44 -14.71 -4.91
N ALA A 35 -5.78 -13.67 -4.38
CA ALA A 35 -6.45 -12.54 -3.77
C ALA A 35 -6.93 -11.56 -4.86
N ARG A 36 -8.26 -11.53 -5.05
CA ARG A 36 -8.89 -10.70 -6.10
C ARG A 36 -8.84 -9.18 -5.84
N TRP A 37 -8.80 -8.79 -4.56
CA TRP A 37 -8.89 -7.39 -4.14
C TRP A 37 -8.09 -7.17 -2.86
N ILE A 38 -7.31 -6.08 -2.85
CA ILE A 38 -6.58 -5.55 -1.69
C ILE A 38 -7.00 -4.10 -1.48
N PHE A 39 -7.21 -3.73 -0.22
CA PHE A 39 -7.32 -2.34 0.23
C PHE A 39 -6.11 -2.02 1.10
N VAL A 40 -5.42 -0.93 0.77
CA VAL A 40 -4.22 -0.47 1.49
C VAL A 40 -4.54 0.86 2.14
N GLU A 41 -4.43 0.90 3.46
CA GLU A 41 -4.56 2.13 4.24
C GLU A 41 -3.17 2.56 4.72
N PRO A 42 -2.70 3.76 4.34
CA PRO A 42 -1.45 4.30 4.87
C PRO A 42 -1.65 4.69 6.35
N ASP A 43 -0.73 4.24 7.20
CA ASP A 43 -0.60 4.71 8.57
C ASP A 43 0.53 5.75 8.63
N VAL A 44 0.16 7.01 8.43
CA VAL A 44 1.08 8.14 8.40
C VAL A 44 1.29 8.67 9.83
N HIS A 45 2.55 8.85 10.22
CA HIS A 45 2.97 9.45 11.49
C HIS A 45 3.92 10.61 11.19
N ASP A 46 3.76 11.74 11.89
CA ASP A 46 4.65 12.93 11.86
C ASP A 46 6.06 12.64 12.43
#